data_AF-A0A131XJ25-F1
#
_entry.id   AF-A0A131XJ25-F1
#
_cell.length_a   1.000
_cell.length_b   1.000
_cell.length_c   1.000
_cell.angle_alpha   90.00
_cell.angle_beta   90.00
_cell.angle_gamma   90.00
#
_symmetry.space_group_name_H-M   'P 1'
#
loop_
_entity.id
_entity.type
_entity.pdbx_description
1 polymer ?
#
loop_
_entity_poly.entity_id
_entity_poly.type
_entity_poly.pdbx_seq_one_letter_code
_entity_poly.pdbx_strand_id
1 'polypeptide(L)' 'VESPAGKFEVQFPAPSVPLNFPNSNGLRYEAEEVRRCLREGLLESPKMTHHDSLLLAEILDEILKQIGVEF' A
#
# COMPACT_ATOMS: atom_id res chain seq x y z
N VAL A 1 0.73 -5.33 -14.65
CA VAL A 1 1.60 -4.16 -14.88
C VAL A 1 2.59 -4.53 -15.96
N GLU A 2 2.65 -3.78 -17.06
CA GLU A 2 3.73 -3.93 -18.04
C GLU A 2 4.98 -3.28 -17.48
N SER A 3 6.03 -4.08 -17.34
CA SER A 3 7.36 -3.59 -17.00
C SER A 3 8.27 -3.74 -18.22
N PRO A 4 9.47 -3.12 -18.24
CA PRO A 4 10.45 -3.33 -19.31
C PRO A 4 10.82 -4.81 -19.55
N ALA A 5 10.56 -5.70 -18.59
CA ALA A 5 10.80 -7.13 -18.68
C ALA A 5 9.59 -7.95 -19.21
N GLY A 6 8.48 -7.30 -19.56
CA GLY A 6 7.27 -7.94 -20.11
C GLY A 6 6.05 -7.90 -19.19
N LYS A 7 5.00 -8.64 -19.58
CA LYS A 7 3.76 -8.80 -18.82
C LYS A 7 3.93 -9.85 -17.73
N PHE A 8 3.75 -9.43 -16.49
CA PHE A 8 3.61 -10.33 -15.35
C PHE A 8 2.14 -10.45 -14.99
N GLU A 9 1.58 -11.66 -15.11
CA GLU A 9 0.30 -12.03 -14.51
C GLU A 9 0.54 -12.52 -13.09
N VAL A 10 0.35 -11.63 -12.12
CA VAL A 10 0.36 -12.00 -10.70
C VAL A 10 -1.05 -12.45 -10.35
N GLN A 11 -1.25 -13.76 -10.15
CA GLN A 11 -2.53 -14.28 -9.71
C GLN A 11 -2.68 -14.10 -8.20
N PHE A 12 -3.68 -13.33 -7.78
CA PHE A 12 -4.09 -13.27 -6.38
C PHE A 12 -4.80 -14.57 -6.00
N PRO A 13 -4.69 -15.02 -4.74
CA PRO A 13 -5.51 -16.12 -4.27
C PRO A 13 -6.99 -15.82 -4.53
N ALA A 14 -7.80 -16.85 -4.75
CA ALA A 14 -9.23 -16.65 -4.89
C ALA A 14 -9.82 -16.08 -3.59
N PRO A 15 -10.73 -15.09 -3.68
CA PRO A 15 -11.41 -14.57 -2.50
C PRO A 15 -12.41 -15.61 -1.96
N SER A 16 -12.55 -15.67 -0.64
CA SER A 16 -13.55 -16.52 0.03
C SER A 16 -14.92 -15.84 0.19
N VAL A 17 -15.02 -14.55 -0.15
CA VAL A 17 -16.21 -13.71 -0.02
C VAL A 17 -16.33 -12.74 -1.19
N PRO A 18 -17.54 -12.23 -1.50
CA PRO A 18 -17.69 -11.12 -2.45
C PRO A 18 -16.87 -9.90 -2.02
N LEU A 19 -16.23 -9.25 -3.00
CA LEU A 19 -15.40 -8.06 -2.77
C LEU A 19 -16.04 -6.83 -3.41
N ASN A 20 -15.89 -5.69 -2.76
CA ASN A 20 -16.41 -4.41 -3.26
C ASN A 20 -15.52 -3.80 -4.36
N PHE A 21 -14.21 -4.04 -4.31
CA PHE A 21 -13.26 -3.47 -5.26
C PHE A 21 -12.40 -4.55 -5.94
N PRO A 22 -11.91 -4.29 -7.18
CA PRO A 22 -10.97 -5.19 -7.85
C PRO A 22 -9.73 -5.45 -7.00
N ASN A 23 -9.25 -6.70 -7.01
CA ASN A 23 -8.03 -7.12 -6.31
C ASN A 23 -8.01 -6.90 -4.79
N SER A 24 -9.14 -6.61 -4.12
CA SER A 24 -9.16 -6.41 -2.66
C SER A 24 -8.67 -7.62 -1.86
N ASN A 25 -8.67 -8.82 -2.45
CA ASN A 25 -8.07 -9.98 -1.78
C ASN A 25 -6.57 -9.81 -1.52
N GLY A 26 -5.89 -8.91 -2.25
CA GLY A 26 -4.49 -8.55 -2.02
C GLY A 26 -4.25 -7.79 -0.72
N LEU A 27 -5.27 -7.16 -0.11
CA LEU A 27 -5.14 -6.47 1.18
C LEU A 27 -4.76 -7.42 2.33
N ARG A 28 -4.89 -8.73 2.13
CA ARG A 28 -4.35 -9.72 3.07
C ARG A 28 -2.85 -9.57 3.31
N TYR A 29 -2.08 -9.09 2.32
CA TYR A 29 -0.62 -9.03 2.42
C TYR A 29 -0.17 -7.92 3.37
N GLU A 30 -0.82 -6.76 3.33
CA GLU A 30 -0.57 -5.70 4.32
C GLU A 30 -1.04 -6.10 5.73
N ALA A 31 -2.18 -6.82 5.83
CA ALA A 31 -2.63 -7.37 7.11
C ALA A 31 -1.63 -8.40 7.69
N GLU A 32 -1.08 -9.26 6.84
CA GLU A 32 -0.03 -10.23 7.22
C GLU A 32 1.26 -9.53 7.65
N GLU A 33 1.67 -8.44 6.98
CA GLU A 33 2.82 -7.62 7.35
C GLU A 33 2.66 -6.98 8.73
N VAL A 34 1.50 -6.36 9.00
CA VAL A 34 1.19 -5.77 10.32
C VAL A 34 1.24 -6.85 11.40
N ARG A 35 0.63 -8.02 11.15
CA ARG A 35 0.69 -9.15 12.08
C ARG A 35 2.13 -9.60 12.35
N ARG A 36 3.00 -9.64 11.33
CA ARG A 36 4.42 -9.99 11.51
C ARG A 36 5.10 -8.97 12.43
N CYS A 37 4.98 -7.68 12.12
CA CYS A 37 5.61 -6.60 12.87
C CYS A 37 5.22 -6.63 14.35
N LEU A 38 3.93 -6.81 14.64
CA LEU A 38 3.43 -6.92 16.02
C LEU A 38 3.99 -8.14 16.75
N ARG A 39 4.10 -9.29 16.09
CA ARG A 39 4.68 -10.51 16.71
C ARG A 39 6.18 -10.37 16.97
N GLU A 40 6.87 -9.58 16.17
CA GLU A 40 8.30 -9.26 16.32
C GLU A 40 8.54 -8.09 17.28
N GLY A 41 7.49 -7.44 17.81
CA GLY A 41 7.61 -6.30 18.71
C GLY A 41 8.07 -5.00 18.04
N LEU A 42 7.93 -4.91 16.71
CA LEU A 42 8.26 -3.70 15.95
C LEU A 42 7.16 -2.64 16.13
N LEU A 43 7.56 -1.37 16.19
CA LEU A 43 6.65 -0.24 16.27
C LEU A 43 6.14 0.22 14.89
N GLU A 44 6.82 -0.17 13.82
CA GLU A 44 6.50 0.19 12.45
C GLU A 44 6.92 -0.90 11.47
N SER A 45 6.47 -0.80 10.21
CA SER A 45 6.88 -1.70 9.14
C SER A 45 8.20 -1.24 8.53
N PRO A 46 9.23 -2.09 8.45
CA PRO A 46 10.47 -1.76 7.74
C PRO A 46 10.27 -1.54 6.23
N LYS A 47 9.12 -1.97 5.66
CA LYS A 47 8.78 -1.77 4.24
C LYS A 47 8.03 -0.46 3.98
N MET A 48 7.47 0.14 5.02
CA MET A 48 6.73 1.39 4.97
C MET A 48 6.93 2.06 6.33
N THR A 49 8.02 2.81 6.45
CA THR A 49 8.35 3.49 7.70
C THR A 49 7.41 4.67 7.93
N HIS A 50 7.35 5.15 9.16
CA HIS A 50 6.67 6.40 9.47
C HIS A 50 7.27 7.57 8.68
N HIS A 51 8.59 7.58 8.48
CA HIS A 51 9.25 8.62 7.69
C HIS A 51 8.77 8.60 6.23
N ASP A 52 8.68 7.43 5.60
CA ASP A 52 8.16 7.31 4.22
C ASP A 52 6.71 7.78 4.14
N SER A 53 5.89 7.46 5.14
CA SER A 53 4.50 7.91 5.20
C SER A 53 4.38 9.44 5.29
N LEU A 54 5.23 10.08 6.09
CA LEU A 54 5.30 11.54 6.18
C LEU A 54 5.76 12.16 4.86
N LEU A 55 6.81 11.62 4.24
CA LEU A 55 7.32 12.11 2.97
C LEU A 55 6.24 12.04 1.88
N LEU A 56 5.48 10.94 1.80
CA LEU A 56 4.37 10.82 0.87
C LEU A 56 3.27 11.85 1.15
N ALA A 57 2.95 12.11 2.43
CA ALA A 57 1.97 13.12 2.80
C ALA A 57 2.43 14.53 2.41
N GLU A 58 3.70 14.87 2.64
CA GLU A 58 4.30 16.16 2.24
C GLU A 58 4.29 16.35 0.72
N ILE A 59 4.63 15.31 -0.05
CA ILE A 59 4.59 15.35 -1.52
C ILE A 59 3.16 15.60 -2.00
N LEU A 60 2.18 14.89 -1.44
CA LEU A 60 0.77 15.05 -1.82
C LEU A 60 0.26 16.45 -1.46
N ASP A 61 0.58 16.95 -0.28
CA ASP A 61 0.21 18.29 0.17
C ASP A 61 0.80 19.38 -0.75
N GLU A 62 2.08 19.25 -1.13
CA GLU A 62 2.72 20.18 -2.06
C GLU A 62 2.09 20.16 -3.46
N ILE A 63 1.76 18.98 -3.99
CA ILE A 63 1.05 18.85 -5.28
C ILE A 63 -0.30 19.58 -5.22
N LEU A 64 -1.05 19.43 -4.13
CA LEU A 64 -2.37 20.04 -3.96
C LEU A 64 -2.27 21.56 -3.82
N LYS A 65 -1.27 22.08 -3.09
CA LYS A 65 -0.97 23.51 -3.01
C LYS A 65 -0.65 24.12 -4.36
N GLN A 66 0.17 23.44 -5.19
CA GLN A 66 0.54 23.93 -6.51
C GLN A 66 -0.64 24.10 -7.46
N ILE A 67 -1.73 23.34 -7.26
CA ILE A 67 -2.97 23.47 -8.05
C ILE A 67 -4.06 24.30 -7.34
N GLY A 68 -3.72 24.93 -6.20
CA GLY A 68 -4.63 25.82 -5.47
C GLY A 68 -5.75 25.12 -4.71
N VAL A 69 -5.57 23.85 -4.33
CA VAL A 69 -6.51 23.11 -3.49
C VAL A 69 -6.12 23.28 -2.01
N GLU A 70 -7.05 23.83 -1.21
CA GLU A 70 -6.92 24.01 0.24
C GLU A 70 -8.01 23.21 0.97
N PHE A 71 -7.69 22.62 2.14
CA PHE A 71 -8.58 21.79 2.96
C PHE A 71 -8.80 22.38 4.35
#